data_AF-I3TF09-F1
#
_entry.id   AF-I3TF09-F1
#
_cell.length_a   1.000
_cell.length_b   1.000
_cell.length_c   1.000
_cell.angle_alpha   90.00
_cell.angle_beta   90.00
_cell.angle_gamma   90.00
#
_symmetry.space_group_name_H-M   'P 1'
#
loop_
_entity.id
_entity.type
_entity.pdbx_description
1 polymer ?
#
loop_
_entity_poly.entity_id
_entity_poly.type
_entity_poly.pdbx_seq_one_letter_code
_entity_poly.pdbx_strand_id
1 'polypeptide(L)'
;MAVSQLLDRLLEYAGSIGDPRIRQVVQDMLKDPVLTFTDARPQVTLHESPAAPRKHHFFTGGLLLHTLGVVELAVRIRDYVETVYGLKADRDLVIAAAILHDLFKYYQYEKDEAEGGYKPRGDWYVSHDYSLVAELAKRGAPDRLIRAVVEAHGLQPFTTLEGLIVHIADSADARLVDILQQVLVNNLKTLDKEGCNPIKVIDEKARRVGANRVFESLFEDRGKLIESFKQYCGGGS
;
A
#
# COMPACT_ATOMS: atom_id res chain seq x y z
N MET A 1 -6.98 13.12 -4.01
CA MET A 1 -7.39 12.82 -2.63
C MET A 1 -6.21 13.06 -1.73
N ALA A 2 -6.40 13.82 -0.65
CA ALA A 2 -5.37 13.93 0.38
C ALA A 2 -5.10 12.55 1.00
N VAL A 3 -3.91 12.32 1.57
CA VAL A 3 -3.56 11.02 2.19
C VAL A 3 -4.55 10.65 3.30
N SER A 4 -5.06 11.64 4.05
CA SER A 4 -6.11 11.42 5.06
C SER A 4 -7.37 10.79 4.48
N GLN A 5 -7.76 11.17 3.25
CA GLN A 5 -8.94 10.63 2.59
C GLN A 5 -8.75 9.15 2.18
N LEU A 6 -7.51 8.70 1.96
CA LEU A 6 -7.23 7.27 1.71
C LEU A 6 -7.48 6.44 2.98
N LEU A 7 -7.02 6.93 4.13
CA LEU A 7 -7.28 6.28 5.42
C LEU A 7 -8.77 6.29 5.76
N ASP A 8 -9.47 7.40 5.52
CA ASP A 8 -10.93 7.48 5.71
C ASP A 8 -11.66 6.42 4.87
N ARG A 9 -11.27 6.25 3.61
CA ARG A 9 -11.81 5.19 2.74
C ARG A 9 -11.53 3.79 3.25
N LEU A 10 -10.36 3.52 3.83
CA LEU A 10 -10.04 2.24 4.45
C LEU A 10 -10.87 2.01 5.73
N LEU A 11 -11.10 3.06 6.53
CA LEU A 11 -11.97 3.01 7.70
C LEU A 11 -13.44 2.79 7.33
N GLU A 12 -13.92 3.34 6.22
CA GLU A 12 -15.24 3.05 5.66
C GLU A 12 -15.36 1.56 5.29
N TYR A 13 -14.36 1.00 4.60
CA TYR A 13 -14.32 -0.43 4.30
C TYR A 13 -14.32 -1.28 5.57
N ALA A 14 -13.48 -0.93 6.55
CA ALA A 14 -13.45 -1.59 7.85
C ALA A 14 -14.82 -1.50 8.56
N GLY A 15 -15.50 -0.35 8.49
CA GLY A 15 -16.86 -0.16 9.02
C GLY A 15 -17.91 -1.03 8.34
N SER A 16 -17.70 -1.42 7.08
CA SER A 16 -18.61 -2.29 6.32
C SER A 16 -18.46 -3.78 6.63
N ILE A 17 -17.51 -4.17 7.50
CA ILE A 17 -17.33 -5.56 7.96
C ILE A 17 -18.49 -5.93 8.89
N GLY A 18 -19.18 -7.03 8.56
CA GLY A 18 -20.33 -7.54 9.29
C GLY A 18 -19.96 -8.19 10.62
N ASP A 19 -18.92 -9.03 10.65
CA ASP A 19 -18.40 -9.67 11.86
C ASP A 19 -17.84 -8.62 12.84
N PRO A 20 -18.46 -8.45 14.03
CA PRO A 20 -18.05 -7.43 14.98
C PRO A 20 -16.62 -7.61 15.52
N ARG A 21 -16.13 -8.85 15.64
CA ARG A 21 -14.78 -9.14 16.15
C ARG A 21 -13.74 -8.78 15.11
N ILE A 22 -13.96 -9.18 13.86
CA ILE A 22 -13.06 -8.82 12.74
C ILE A 22 -13.06 -7.30 12.54
N ARG A 23 -14.25 -6.67 12.51
CA ARG A 23 -14.39 -5.22 12.37
C ARG A 23 -13.60 -4.47 13.44
N GLN A 24 -13.75 -4.87 14.70
CA GLN A 24 -13.08 -4.23 15.83
C GLN A 24 -11.55 -4.31 15.67
N VAL A 25 -11.02 -5.51 15.41
CA VAL A 25 -9.57 -5.70 15.23
C VAL A 25 -9.04 -4.85 14.08
N VAL A 26 -9.70 -4.85 12.93
CA VAL A 26 -9.26 -4.06 11.76
C VAL A 26 -9.31 -2.56 12.05
N GLN A 27 -10.38 -2.06 12.66
CA GLN A 27 -10.50 -0.64 13.02
C GLN A 27 -9.45 -0.21 14.04
N ASP A 28 -9.19 -1.04 15.05
CA ASP A 28 -8.17 -0.76 16.06
C ASP A 28 -6.77 -0.76 15.46
N MET A 29 -6.49 -1.67 14.53
CA MET A 29 -5.22 -1.70 13.81
C MET A 29 -5.05 -0.50 12.87
N LEU A 30 -6.11 0.03 12.25
CA LEU A 30 -6.01 1.24 11.43
C LEU A 30 -5.90 2.54 12.26
N LYS A 31 -6.59 2.61 13.41
CA LYS A 31 -6.60 3.80 14.28
C LYS A 31 -5.35 3.90 15.14
N ASP A 32 -4.84 2.76 15.61
CA ASP A 32 -3.62 2.65 16.40
C ASP A 32 -2.70 1.55 15.83
N PRO A 33 -2.07 1.80 14.67
CA PRO A 33 -1.26 0.83 13.92
C PRO A 33 0.09 0.57 14.58
N VAL A 34 0.16 0.28 15.88
CA VAL A 34 1.42 0.04 16.59
C VAL A 34 1.74 -1.44 16.76
N LEU A 35 3.04 -1.78 16.66
CA LEU A 35 3.55 -3.08 17.06
C LEU A 35 3.77 -3.09 18.57
N THR A 36 2.96 -3.87 19.29
CA THR A 36 2.97 -3.92 20.75
C THR A 36 3.83 -5.06 21.29
N PHE A 37 4.27 -5.99 20.45
CA PHE A 37 5.16 -7.10 20.86
C PHE A 37 6.65 -6.72 20.94
N THR A 38 7.02 -5.50 20.54
CA THR A 38 8.41 -5.02 20.47
C THR A 38 8.50 -3.54 20.87
N ASP A 39 9.68 -3.11 21.31
CA ASP A 39 9.98 -1.69 21.59
C ASP A 39 10.39 -0.89 20.33
N ALA A 40 10.46 -1.55 19.16
CA ALA A 40 10.73 -0.87 17.90
C ALA A 40 9.72 0.26 17.64
N ARG A 41 10.21 1.34 17.03
CA ARG A 41 9.39 2.48 16.60
C ARG A 41 9.59 2.71 15.11
N PRO A 42 8.55 3.10 14.36
CA PRO A 42 8.68 3.37 12.93
C PRO A 42 9.49 4.65 12.71
N GLN A 43 10.29 4.71 11.64
CA GLN A 43 11.10 5.88 11.28
C GLN A 43 10.41 6.79 10.25
N VAL A 44 9.29 6.34 9.69
CA VAL A 44 8.37 7.11 8.86
C VAL A 44 6.95 6.92 9.38
N THR A 45 6.03 7.83 9.08
CA THR A 45 4.63 7.63 9.46
C THR A 45 3.89 6.74 8.45
N LEU A 46 2.76 6.15 8.86
CA LEU A 46 1.87 5.40 7.93
C LEU A 46 1.42 6.28 6.74
N HIS A 47 1.19 7.57 6.98
CA HIS A 47 0.78 8.54 5.96
C HIS A 47 1.91 8.86 4.98
N GLU A 48 3.17 8.80 5.43
CA GLU A 48 4.32 9.07 4.59
C GLU A 48 4.79 7.83 3.83
N SER A 49 4.61 6.64 4.39
CA SER A 49 5.26 5.42 3.88
C SER A 49 4.97 5.14 2.41
N PRO A 50 6.00 4.77 1.62
CA PRO A 50 5.80 4.10 0.35
C PRO A 50 5.34 2.66 0.58
N ALA A 51 4.80 2.01 -0.46
CA ALA A 51 4.55 0.56 -0.39
C ALA A 51 5.86 -0.21 -0.58
N ALA A 52 6.61 0.09 -1.65
CA ALA A 52 7.91 -0.52 -1.92
C ALA A 52 8.88 0.50 -2.54
N PRO A 53 9.85 1.04 -1.77
CA PRO A 53 10.70 2.18 -2.18
C PRO A 53 11.47 2.03 -3.50
N ARG A 54 11.74 0.79 -3.95
CA ARG A 54 12.45 0.50 -5.20
C ARG A 54 11.62 -0.29 -6.21
N LYS A 55 10.30 -0.36 -6.00
CA LYS A 55 9.35 -1.10 -6.84
C LYS A 55 8.10 -0.24 -7.06
N HIS A 56 6.91 -0.77 -6.81
CA HIS A 56 5.63 -0.07 -6.97
C HIS A 56 5.32 0.84 -5.77
N HIS A 57 4.53 1.87 -6.02
CA HIS A 57 4.12 2.87 -5.04
C HIS A 57 5.29 3.41 -4.20
N PHE A 58 6.41 3.76 -4.86
CA PHE A 58 7.66 4.13 -4.17
C PHE A 58 7.63 5.51 -3.49
N PHE A 59 6.56 6.26 -3.69
CA PHE A 59 6.40 7.65 -3.28
C PHE A 59 5.56 7.78 -2.00
N THR A 60 5.57 8.98 -1.44
CA THR A 60 4.89 9.32 -0.18
C THR A 60 3.40 9.01 -0.23
N GLY A 61 2.90 8.32 0.79
CA GLY A 61 1.51 7.86 0.88
C GLY A 61 1.19 6.69 -0.06
N GLY A 62 2.20 6.13 -0.73
CA GLY A 62 2.08 4.99 -1.63
C GLY A 62 1.55 3.74 -0.93
N LEU A 63 1.88 3.52 0.35
CA LEU A 63 1.38 2.38 1.12
C LEU A 63 -0.15 2.40 1.24
N LEU A 64 -0.73 3.52 1.67
CA LEU A 64 -2.18 3.65 1.82
C LEU A 64 -2.92 3.58 0.48
N LEU A 65 -2.31 4.13 -0.59
CA LEU A 65 -2.88 4.04 -1.94
C LEU A 65 -2.91 2.59 -2.42
N HIS A 66 -1.80 1.87 -2.25
CA HIS A 66 -1.68 0.46 -2.56
C HIS A 66 -2.71 -0.36 -1.79
N THR A 67 -2.79 -0.22 -0.47
CA THR A 67 -3.77 -0.93 0.36
C THR A 67 -5.22 -0.69 -0.12
N LEU A 68 -5.58 0.55 -0.44
CA LEU A 68 -6.92 0.85 -0.98
C LEU A 68 -7.14 0.19 -2.35
N GLY A 69 -6.13 0.21 -3.23
CA GLY A 69 -6.16 -0.47 -4.52
C GLY A 69 -6.40 -1.98 -4.38
N VAL A 70 -5.68 -2.63 -3.46
CA VAL A 70 -5.83 -4.06 -3.16
C VAL A 70 -7.22 -4.37 -2.62
N VAL A 71 -7.78 -3.57 -1.70
CA VAL A 71 -9.14 -3.76 -1.20
C VAL A 71 -10.18 -3.67 -2.33
N GLU A 72 -10.09 -2.63 -3.16
CA GLU A 72 -11.00 -2.41 -4.28
C GLU A 72 -10.92 -3.56 -5.31
N LEU A 73 -9.72 -4.01 -5.67
CA LEU A 73 -9.54 -5.14 -6.57
C LEU A 73 -10.02 -6.45 -5.96
N ALA A 74 -9.67 -6.73 -4.70
CA ALA A 74 -10.03 -7.97 -4.02
C ALA A 74 -11.56 -8.16 -3.94
N VAL A 75 -12.31 -7.09 -3.65
CA VAL A 75 -13.79 -7.12 -3.66
C VAL A 75 -14.33 -7.47 -5.05
N ARG A 76 -13.77 -6.86 -6.11
CA ARG A 76 -14.19 -7.13 -7.49
C ARG A 76 -13.83 -8.54 -7.95
N ILE A 77 -12.65 -9.03 -7.60
CA ILE A 77 -12.21 -10.39 -7.90
C ILE A 77 -13.12 -11.39 -7.17
N ARG A 78 -13.46 -11.13 -5.91
CA ARG A 78 -14.39 -11.95 -5.14
C ARG A 78 -15.76 -12.07 -5.81
N ASP A 79 -16.32 -10.96 -6.27
CA ASP A 79 -17.61 -10.95 -6.97
C ASP A 79 -17.54 -11.63 -8.35
N TYR A 80 -16.44 -11.44 -9.08
CA TYR A 80 -16.16 -12.16 -10.32
C TYR A 80 -16.08 -13.67 -10.09
N VAL A 81 -15.39 -14.11 -9.03
CA VAL A 81 -15.22 -15.53 -8.70
C VAL A 81 -16.57 -16.17 -8.33
N GLU A 82 -17.42 -15.48 -7.56
CA GLU A 82 -18.76 -15.97 -7.25
C GLU A 82 -19.64 -16.04 -8.51
N THR A 83 -19.61 -15.00 -9.35
CA THR A 83 -20.46 -14.91 -10.54
C THR A 83 -20.08 -15.92 -11.62
N VAL A 84 -18.79 -16.08 -11.90
CA VAL A 84 -18.29 -16.90 -13.02
C VAL A 84 -18.08 -18.35 -12.61
N TYR A 85 -17.59 -18.60 -11.40
CA TYR A 85 -17.22 -19.94 -10.95
C TYR A 85 -18.14 -20.49 -9.84
N GLY A 86 -19.10 -19.72 -9.34
CA GLY A 86 -20.02 -20.15 -8.28
C GLY A 86 -19.34 -20.33 -6.91
N LEU A 87 -18.10 -19.87 -6.75
CA LEU A 87 -17.33 -20.02 -5.51
C LEU A 87 -17.54 -18.82 -4.59
N LYS A 88 -18.01 -19.08 -3.38
CA LYS A 88 -18.29 -18.03 -2.39
C LYS A 88 -17.09 -17.85 -1.47
N ALA A 89 -16.56 -16.63 -1.43
CA ALA A 89 -15.60 -16.20 -0.42
C ALA A 89 -16.28 -15.26 0.60
N ASP A 90 -15.86 -15.36 1.85
CA ASP A 90 -16.26 -14.48 2.95
C ASP A 90 -15.76 -13.05 2.66
N ARG A 91 -16.69 -12.13 2.37
CA ARG A 91 -16.39 -10.73 2.05
C ARG A 91 -15.68 -10.01 3.20
N ASP A 92 -16.04 -10.32 4.44
CA ASP A 92 -15.46 -9.67 5.62
C ASP A 92 -13.98 -10.04 5.76
N LEU A 93 -13.64 -11.30 5.54
CA LEU A 93 -12.26 -11.77 5.53
C LEU A 93 -11.45 -11.21 4.35
N VAL A 94 -12.03 -11.13 3.15
CA VAL A 94 -11.36 -10.53 2.00
C VAL A 94 -10.99 -9.07 2.27
N ILE A 95 -11.94 -8.28 2.78
CA ILE A 95 -11.71 -6.86 3.10
C ILE A 95 -10.70 -6.72 4.23
N ALA A 96 -10.88 -7.47 5.33
CA ALA A 96 -9.99 -7.40 6.49
C ALA A 96 -8.56 -7.79 6.12
N ALA A 97 -8.37 -8.89 5.38
CA ALA A 97 -7.05 -9.32 4.96
C ALA A 97 -6.40 -8.32 3.98
N ALA A 98 -7.15 -7.80 3.01
CA ALA A 98 -6.66 -6.78 2.08
C ALA A 98 -6.26 -5.47 2.78
N ILE A 99 -7.01 -5.02 3.80
CA ILE A 99 -6.63 -3.82 4.58
C ILE A 99 -5.32 -4.06 5.34
N LEU A 100 -5.15 -5.25 5.92
CA LEU A 100 -4.11 -5.49 6.90
C LEU A 100 -2.79 -5.98 6.30
N HIS A 101 -2.80 -6.67 5.15
CA HIS A 101 -1.66 -7.47 4.64
C HIS A 101 -0.31 -6.74 4.65
N ASP A 102 -0.33 -5.43 4.39
CA ASP A 102 0.85 -4.59 4.25
C ASP A 102 0.98 -3.52 5.34
N LEU A 103 0.06 -3.48 6.31
CA LEU A 103 -0.11 -2.36 7.24
C LEU A 103 1.19 -1.95 7.92
N PHE A 104 2.06 -2.91 8.27
CA PHE A 104 3.32 -2.65 8.98
C PHE A 104 4.54 -2.44 8.08
N LYS A 105 4.38 -2.30 6.75
CA LYS A 105 5.50 -1.93 5.87
C LYS A 105 6.15 -0.60 6.26
N TYR A 106 5.39 0.32 6.85
CA TYR A 106 5.94 1.59 7.35
C TYR A 106 6.91 1.43 8.54
N TYR A 107 6.95 0.28 9.21
CA TYR A 107 8.01 -0.04 10.17
C TYR A 107 9.33 -0.43 9.50
N GLN A 108 9.35 -0.71 8.19
CA GLN A 108 10.51 -1.27 7.48
C GLN A 108 11.39 -0.21 6.82
N TYR A 109 10.97 1.06 6.77
CA TYR A 109 11.60 2.08 5.95
C TYR A 109 12.03 3.31 6.74
N GLU A 110 13.01 4.02 6.17
CA GLU A 110 13.52 5.31 6.61
C GLU A 110 13.69 6.24 5.40
N LYS A 111 13.82 7.55 5.61
CA LYS A 111 14.07 8.50 4.52
C LYS A 111 15.48 8.29 3.95
N ASP A 112 15.60 8.33 2.63
CA ASP A 112 16.90 8.27 1.96
C ASP A 112 17.41 9.70 1.72
N GLU A 113 18.24 10.23 2.63
CA GLU A 113 18.80 11.57 2.49
C GLU A 113 19.75 11.71 1.30
N ALA A 114 20.38 10.61 0.85
CA ALA A 114 21.37 10.64 -0.22
C ALA A 114 20.69 10.63 -1.60
N GLU A 115 19.79 9.67 -1.83
CA GLU A 115 19.13 9.47 -3.12
C GLU A 115 17.77 10.19 -3.20
N GLY A 116 17.19 10.57 -2.07
CA GLY A 116 15.80 11.01 -1.94
C GLY A 116 14.82 9.86 -1.84
N GLY A 117 13.62 10.14 -1.33
CA GLY A 117 12.59 9.13 -1.11
C GLY A 117 12.88 8.29 0.14
N TYR A 118 12.88 6.97 -0.01
CA TYR A 118 12.91 6.03 1.11
C TYR A 118 13.82 4.84 0.85
N LYS A 119 14.33 4.22 1.91
CA LYS A 119 15.14 3.01 1.87
C LYS A 119 14.79 2.08 3.04
N PRO A 120 15.18 0.79 2.99
CA PRO A 120 15.08 -0.08 4.17
C PRO A 120 15.87 0.51 5.34
N ARG A 121 15.27 0.52 6.53
CA ARG A 121 15.92 1.01 7.76
C ARG A 121 17.06 0.09 8.22
N GLY A 122 18.07 0.66 8.87
CA GLY A 122 19.25 -0.08 9.33
C GLY A 122 19.23 -0.59 10.78
N ASP A 123 18.34 -0.08 11.64
CA ASP A 123 18.38 -0.30 13.10
C ASP A 123 17.50 -1.47 13.59
N TRP A 124 16.44 -1.83 12.85
CA TRP A 124 15.52 -2.90 13.24
C TRP A 124 14.88 -3.58 12.03
N TYR A 125 14.77 -4.91 12.06
CA TYR A 125 14.09 -5.66 11.01
C TYR A 125 13.43 -6.95 11.51
N VAL A 126 12.11 -6.93 11.56
CA VAL A 126 11.26 -8.11 11.42
C VAL A 126 10.37 -7.83 10.21
N SER A 127 10.23 -8.80 9.31
CA SER A 127 9.42 -8.59 8.10
C SER A 127 7.97 -8.22 8.46
N HIS A 128 7.33 -7.38 7.65
CA HIS A 128 6.01 -6.82 7.95
C HIS A 128 4.94 -7.91 8.09
N ASP A 129 5.03 -8.98 7.31
CA ASP A 129 4.16 -10.17 7.38
C ASP A 129 4.27 -10.88 8.74
N TYR A 130 5.49 -11.16 9.21
CA TYR A 130 5.68 -11.75 10.55
C TYR A 130 5.26 -10.80 11.67
N SER A 131 5.54 -9.51 11.52
CA SER A 131 5.14 -8.48 12.49
C SER A 131 3.62 -8.38 12.58
N LEU A 132 2.94 -8.46 11.44
CA LEU A 132 1.49 -8.45 11.35
C LEU A 132 0.87 -9.68 12.02
N VAL A 133 1.42 -10.86 11.78
CA VAL A 133 0.97 -12.10 12.45
C VAL A 133 1.15 -12.02 13.95
N ALA A 134 2.31 -11.58 14.41
CA ALA A 134 2.60 -11.43 15.84
C ALA A 134 1.64 -10.44 16.52
N GLU A 135 1.37 -9.30 15.87
CA GLU A 135 0.45 -8.30 16.39
C GLU A 135 -1.00 -8.79 16.39
N LEU A 136 -1.45 -9.45 15.31
CA LEU A 136 -2.80 -10.02 15.23
C LEU A 136 -3.02 -11.09 16.30
N ALA A 137 -2.05 -11.99 16.49
CA ALA A 137 -2.11 -13.00 17.54
C ALA A 137 -2.17 -12.37 18.93
N LYS A 138 -1.35 -11.34 19.18
CA LYS A 138 -1.35 -10.60 20.45
C LYS A 138 -2.66 -9.86 20.73
N ARG A 139 -3.31 -9.34 19.68
CA ARG A 139 -4.63 -8.68 19.76
C ARG A 139 -5.81 -9.67 19.81
N GLY A 140 -5.55 -10.99 19.80
CA GLY A 140 -6.59 -12.01 19.86
C GLY A 140 -7.46 -12.06 18.61
N ALA A 141 -6.89 -11.74 17.45
CA ALA A 141 -7.59 -11.84 16.17
C ALA A 141 -8.04 -13.29 15.89
N PRO A 142 -9.19 -13.51 15.24
CA PRO A 142 -9.62 -14.85 14.88
C PRO A 142 -8.62 -15.57 13.95
N ASP A 143 -8.35 -16.85 14.19
CA ASP A 143 -7.41 -17.65 13.39
C ASP A 143 -7.69 -17.60 11.88
N ARG A 144 -8.97 -17.54 11.50
CA ARG A 144 -9.39 -17.40 10.09
C ARG A 144 -8.91 -16.10 9.44
N LEU A 145 -8.84 -15.00 10.20
CA LEU A 145 -8.28 -13.72 9.72
C LEU A 145 -6.75 -13.82 9.60
N ILE A 146 -6.10 -14.36 10.63
CA ILE A 146 -4.63 -14.56 10.62
C ILE A 146 -4.23 -15.41 9.41
N ARG A 147 -4.92 -16.52 9.17
CA ARG A 147 -4.69 -17.40 8.01
C ARG A 147 -4.85 -16.68 6.68
N ALA A 148 -5.95 -15.94 6.49
CA ALA A 148 -6.19 -15.21 5.24
C ALA A 148 -5.12 -14.13 4.98
N VAL A 149 -4.68 -13.43 6.03
CA VAL A 149 -3.60 -12.44 5.97
C VAL A 149 -2.25 -13.07 5.62
N VAL A 150 -1.88 -14.18 6.27
CA VAL A 150 -0.63 -14.90 5.99
C VAL A 150 -0.57 -15.38 4.55
N GLU A 151 -1.69 -15.88 4.04
CA GLU A 151 -1.78 -16.38 2.68
C GLU A 151 -1.63 -15.28 1.63
N ALA A 152 -1.97 -14.02 1.92
CA ALA A 152 -1.78 -12.91 0.97
C ALA A 152 -0.32 -12.81 0.47
N HIS A 153 0.65 -13.11 1.33
CA HIS A 153 2.09 -13.15 1.02
C HIS A 153 2.63 -14.57 0.78
N GLY A 154 1.76 -15.58 0.80
CA GLY A 154 2.13 -16.98 0.68
C GLY A 154 2.58 -17.37 -0.73
N LEU A 155 3.57 -18.25 -0.83
CA LEU A 155 4.08 -18.75 -2.11
C LEU A 155 3.30 -19.98 -2.62
N GLN A 156 2.95 -20.94 -1.74
CA GLN A 156 2.02 -22.07 -1.89
C GLN A 156 2.06 -22.95 -0.62
N PRO A 157 1.03 -23.79 -0.34
CA PRO A 157 -0.29 -23.81 -0.97
C PRO A 157 -1.25 -22.81 -0.33
N PHE A 158 -2.14 -22.22 -1.14
CA PHE A 158 -3.30 -21.49 -0.62
C PHE A 158 -4.31 -22.45 -0.05
N THR A 159 -4.82 -22.17 1.15
CA THR A 159 -5.77 -23.05 1.81
C THR A 159 -7.10 -22.36 2.11
N THR A 160 -7.24 -21.08 1.75
CA THR A 160 -8.48 -20.30 1.73
C THR A 160 -8.68 -19.61 0.38
N LEU A 161 -9.95 -19.38 0.00
CA LEU A 161 -10.25 -18.63 -1.23
C LEU A 161 -10.00 -17.13 -1.03
N GLU A 162 -10.25 -16.64 0.19
CA GLU A 162 -10.03 -15.27 0.61
C GLU A 162 -8.55 -14.87 0.51
N GLY A 163 -7.65 -15.71 1.04
CA GLY A 163 -6.20 -15.50 0.95
C GLY A 163 -5.72 -15.49 -0.50
N LEU A 164 -6.20 -16.42 -1.34
CA LEU A 164 -5.89 -16.43 -2.78
C LEU A 164 -6.37 -15.17 -3.49
N ILE A 165 -7.59 -14.70 -3.21
CA ILE A 165 -8.15 -13.48 -3.80
C ILE A 165 -7.28 -12.27 -3.46
N VAL A 166 -6.91 -12.12 -2.19
CA VAL A 166 -6.08 -10.99 -1.74
C VAL A 166 -4.69 -11.07 -2.36
N HIS A 167 -4.07 -12.26 -2.43
CA HIS A 167 -2.79 -12.45 -3.10
C HIS A 167 -2.82 -12.03 -4.59
N ILE A 168 -3.87 -12.42 -5.31
CA ILE A 168 -4.04 -12.02 -6.72
C ILE A 168 -4.22 -10.51 -6.83
N ALA A 169 -5.02 -9.90 -5.94
CA ALA A 169 -5.26 -8.47 -5.92
C ALA A 169 -3.98 -7.66 -5.64
N ASP A 170 -3.20 -8.06 -4.64
CA ASP A 170 -1.88 -7.48 -4.33
C ASP A 170 -0.95 -7.56 -5.54
N SER A 171 -0.78 -8.76 -6.10
CA SER A 171 0.08 -8.98 -7.27
C SER A 171 -0.35 -8.16 -8.49
N ALA A 172 -1.66 -8.05 -8.73
CA ALA A 172 -2.21 -7.28 -9.84
C ALA A 172 -1.97 -5.77 -9.67
N ASP A 173 -2.25 -5.22 -8.49
CA ASP A 173 -2.02 -3.80 -8.18
C ASP A 173 -0.52 -3.45 -8.27
N ALA A 174 0.32 -4.25 -7.61
CA ALA A 174 1.77 -4.12 -7.63
C ALA A 174 2.32 -4.12 -9.06
N ARG A 175 1.85 -5.04 -9.90
CA ARG A 175 2.32 -5.14 -11.29
C ARG A 175 1.82 -3.98 -12.16
N LEU A 176 0.56 -3.60 -12.01
CA LEU A 176 -0.01 -2.48 -12.75
C LEU A 176 0.76 -1.20 -12.46
N VAL A 177 0.97 -0.89 -11.18
CA VAL A 177 1.60 0.37 -10.78
C VAL A 177 3.11 0.36 -11.04
N ASP A 178 3.79 -0.79 -10.96
CA ASP A 178 5.16 -0.91 -11.45
C ASP A 178 5.29 -0.46 -12.92
N ILE A 179 4.40 -0.93 -13.79
CA ILE A 179 4.39 -0.53 -15.21
C ILE A 179 4.09 0.97 -15.37
N LEU A 180 3.04 1.49 -14.71
CA LEU A 180 2.66 2.91 -14.80
C LEU A 180 3.79 3.84 -14.33
N GLN A 181 4.46 3.47 -13.25
CA GLN A 181 5.63 4.22 -12.74
C GLN A 181 6.80 4.18 -13.70
N GLN A 182 7.10 3.03 -14.31
CA GLN A 182 8.19 2.95 -15.28
C GLN A 182 7.91 3.85 -16.50
N VAL A 183 6.67 3.90 -16.99
CA VAL A 183 6.26 4.84 -18.03
C VAL A 183 6.45 6.28 -17.58
N LEU A 184 6.00 6.62 -16.36
CA LEU A 184 6.12 7.97 -15.80
C LEU A 184 7.58 8.40 -15.67
N VAL A 185 8.41 7.58 -15.02
CA VAL A 185 9.86 7.83 -14.85
C VAL A 185 10.53 8.01 -16.21
N ASN A 186 10.21 7.16 -17.19
CA ASN A 186 10.77 7.28 -18.55
C ASN A 186 10.38 8.59 -19.23
N ASN A 187 9.14 9.05 -19.08
CA ASN A 187 8.69 10.33 -19.63
C ASN A 187 9.43 11.52 -18.99
N LEU A 188 9.67 11.45 -17.67
CA LEU A 188 10.31 12.50 -16.89
C LEU A 188 11.85 12.50 -16.94
N LYS A 189 12.50 11.52 -17.61
CA LYS A 189 13.98 11.45 -17.74
C LYS A 189 14.63 12.73 -18.25
N THR A 190 13.92 13.57 -19.01
CA THR A 190 14.47 14.85 -19.49
C THR A 190 14.69 15.85 -18.36
N LEU A 191 13.89 15.79 -17.29
CA LEU A 191 14.04 16.65 -16.12
C LEU A 191 15.36 16.40 -15.37
N ASP A 192 15.92 15.19 -15.48
CA ASP A 192 17.20 14.85 -14.85
C ASP A 192 18.36 15.71 -15.41
N LYS A 193 18.31 16.02 -16.71
CA LYS A 193 19.27 16.94 -17.37
C LYS A 193 19.14 18.39 -16.89
N GLU A 194 17.99 18.74 -16.32
CA GLU A 194 17.70 20.05 -15.73
C GLU A 194 18.01 20.06 -14.22
N GLY A 195 18.62 18.99 -13.68
CA GLY A 195 18.96 18.85 -12.27
C GLY A 195 17.79 18.38 -11.39
N CYS A 196 16.67 17.96 -11.98
CA CYS A 196 15.50 17.48 -11.27
C CYS A 196 15.38 15.95 -11.37
N ASN A 197 15.82 15.25 -10.32
CA ASN A 197 15.73 13.79 -10.26
C ASN A 197 14.25 13.32 -10.34
N PRO A 198 13.87 12.48 -11.32
CA PRO A 198 12.48 12.05 -11.50
C PRO A 198 11.83 11.40 -10.29
N ILE A 199 12.58 10.63 -9.50
CA ILE A 199 12.07 9.96 -8.29
C ILE A 199 11.68 11.02 -7.25
N LYS A 200 12.55 12.01 -7.02
CA LYS A 200 12.30 13.11 -6.08
C LYS A 200 11.07 13.94 -6.50
N VAL A 201 10.94 14.26 -7.78
CA VAL A 201 9.82 15.06 -8.30
C VAL A 201 8.49 14.30 -8.20
N ILE A 202 8.49 12.98 -8.46
CA ILE A 202 7.30 12.14 -8.29
C ILE A 202 6.88 12.09 -6.81
N ASP A 203 7.85 11.88 -5.92
CA ASP A 203 7.60 11.87 -4.47
C ASP A 203 7.08 13.22 -3.98
N GLU A 204 7.66 14.33 -4.43
CA GLU A 204 7.23 15.68 -4.06
C GLU A 204 5.82 16.00 -4.59
N LYS A 205 5.47 15.56 -5.81
CA LYS A 205 4.09 15.64 -6.29
C LYS A 205 3.15 14.86 -5.36
N ALA A 206 3.50 13.63 -4.99
CA ALA A 206 2.70 12.82 -4.07
C ALA A 206 2.49 13.52 -2.72
N ARG A 207 3.53 14.13 -2.15
CA ARG A 207 3.45 14.93 -0.91
C ARG A 207 2.50 16.13 -1.04
N ARG A 208 2.62 16.91 -2.13
CA ARG A 208 1.87 18.17 -2.26
C ARG A 208 0.41 18.00 -2.66
N VAL A 209 0.11 17.06 -3.55
CA VAL A 209 -1.25 16.92 -4.12
C VAL A 209 -1.94 15.59 -3.80
N GLY A 210 -1.21 14.64 -3.21
CA GLY A 210 -1.70 13.33 -2.81
C GLY A 210 -1.28 12.20 -3.75
N ALA A 211 -1.01 11.02 -3.17
CA ALA A 211 -0.55 9.82 -3.85
C ALA A 211 -1.44 9.40 -5.05
N ASN A 212 -2.76 9.47 -4.90
CA ASN A 212 -3.71 9.05 -5.94
C ASN A 212 -3.70 9.96 -7.19
N ARG A 213 -3.02 11.11 -7.14
CA ARG A 213 -2.92 12.07 -8.26
C ARG A 213 -1.59 11.99 -9.01
N VAL A 214 -0.68 11.11 -8.59
CA VAL A 214 0.66 10.98 -9.19
C VAL A 214 0.57 10.71 -10.69
N PHE A 215 -0.28 9.78 -11.11
CA PHE A 215 -0.43 9.36 -12.51
C PHE A 215 -1.42 10.20 -13.34
N GLU A 216 -1.94 11.30 -12.78
CA GLU A 216 -2.79 12.21 -13.58
C GLU A 216 -2.03 12.69 -14.82
N SER A 217 -2.72 12.65 -15.95
CA SER A 217 -2.21 13.02 -17.27
C SER A 217 -1.05 12.17 -17.81
N LEU A 218 -0.78 10.99 -17.22
CA LEU A 218 0.33 10.11 -17.63
C LEU A 218 0.29 9.75 -19.13
N PHE A 219 -0.90 9.53 -19.68
CA PHE A 219 -1.13 9.15 -21.08
C PHE A 219 -1.60 10.31 -21.96
N GLU A 220 -1.51 11.55 -21.47
CA GLU A 220 -1.75 12.75 -22.27
C GLU A 220 -0.49 13.17 -23.05
N ASP A 221 -0.47 14.39 -23.60
CA ASP A 221 0.69 14.94 -24.29
C ASP A 221 1.94 14.97 -23.39
N ARG A 222 3.05 14.42 -23.89
CA ARG A 222 4.29 14.28 -23.13
C ARG A 222 4.87 15.63 -22.69
N GLY A 223 4.77 16.66 -23.53
CA GLY A 223 5.26 18.00 -23.20
C GLY A 223 4.48 18.60 -22.03
N LYS A 224 3.15 18.49 -22.07
CA LYS A 224 2.26 18.90 -20.97
C LYS A 224 2.53 18.12 -19.68
N LEU A 225 2.73 16.80 -19.78
CA LEU A 225 3.08 15.98 -18.61
C LEU A 225 4.36 16.50 -17.95
N ILE A 226 5.44 16.66 -18.72
CA ILE A 226 6.72 17.15 -18.20
C ILE A 226 6.56 18.52 -17.53
N GLU A 227 5.87 19.45 -18.19
CA GLU A 227 5.63 20.80 -17.66
C GLU A 227 4.85 20.76 -16.34
N SER A 228 3.85 19.89 -16.23
CA SER A 228 3.07 19.73 -15.00
C SER A 228 3.93 19.27 -13.81
N PHE A 229 5.05 18.59 -14.05
CA PHE A 229 5.95 18.09 -13.02
C PHE A 229 7.08 19.07 -12.65
N LYS A 230 7.43 20.05 -13.51
CA LYS A 230 8.50 21.03 -13.24
C LYS A 230 8.31 21.83 -11.97
N GLN A 231 7.06 22.12 -11.57
CA GLN A 231 6.76 22.85 -10.33
C GLN A 231 7.16 22.11 -9.04
N TYR A 232 7.47 20.81 -9.14
CA TYR A 232 7.93 19.98 -8.02
C TYR A 232 9.47 19.80 -8.04
N CYS A 233 10.17 20.41 -9.00
CA CYS A 233 11.63 20.55 -8.94
C CYS A 233 12.06 21.36 -7.71
N GLY A 234 13.12 20.93 -7.03
CA GLY A 234 13.69 21.63 -5.87
C GLY A 234 12.94 21.43 -4.55
N GLY A 235 11.85 20.65 -4.52
CA GLY A 235 11.24 20.18 -3.29
C GLY A 235 11.95 18.92 -2.78
N GLY A 236 12.80 19.06 -1.78
CA GLY A 236 13.44 17.92 -1.11
C GLY A 236 14.82 18.21 -0.55
N SER A 237 14.85 18.89 0.61
CA SER A 237 15.83 18.66 1.68
C SER A 237 15.19 17.74 2.71
#